data_AF-A0A2H3E3M9-F1
#
_entry.id   AF-A0A2H3E3M9-F1
#
_cell.length_a   1.000
_cell.length_b   1.000
_cell.length_c   1.000
_cell.angle_alpha   90.00
_cell.angle_beta   90.00
_cell.angle_gamma   90.00
#
_symmetry.space_group_name_H-M   'P 1'
#
loop_
_entity.id
_entity.type
_entity.pdbx_description
1 polymer ?
#
loop_
_entity_poly.entity_id
_entity_poly.type
_entity_poly.pdbx_seq_one_letter_code
_entity_poly.pdbx_strand_id
1 'polypeptide(L)'
;MLVQDQYQEWCHVRMLKWHGHGNDPTGLKGTGHGECVVHCLACPQPGVIMGPEKSVKEQYLDQLFVRVDANFRLIRLNVSNDIRNPGLNHGKGTVASGVGAVICTRHNMWRPCSVMDLHKGEDYLHMDYCVLSSLQHDTPRDIIISYDIACQWGVNFWERVGIYGSDLVLVQTPDNITFLVPKFHLAAHIKKCQQTHSFNKTPGVGQTDGEAPEHTWASSNLVASSTKEMGPGSQRDTLDDHFNNHNWCKVIMFDELRSRLQL
;
A
#
# COMPACT_ATOMS: atom_id res chain seq x y z
N MET A 1 -3.54 -10.69 28.82
CA MET A 1 -3.51 -9.26 29.24
C MET A 1 -2.08 -8.96 29.69
N LEU A 2 -1.83 -7.93 30.51
CA LEU A 2 -0.53 -7.35 30.91
C LEU A 2 0.65 -7.58 29.94
N VAL A 3 1.24 -8.77 29.90
CA VAL A 3 2.39 -9.11 29.02
C VAL A 3 2.11 -8.89 27.52
N GLN A 4 0.90 -9.20 27.03
CA GLN A 4 0.58 -9.03 25.61
C GLN A 4 0.33 -7.56 25.24
N ASP A 5 -0.23 -6.80 26.19
CA ASP A 5 -0.49 -5.38 26.05
C ASP A 5 0.86 -4.63 26.06
N GLN A 6 1.76 -4.98 27.00
CA GLN A 6 3.15 -4.48 27.08
C GLN A 6 3.99 -4.79 25.83
N TYR A 7 3.76 -5.93 25.16
CA TYR A 7 4.45 -6.24 23.90
C TYR A 7 4.00 -5.31 22.76
N GLN A 8 2.70 -5.01 22.66
CA GLN A 8 2.17 -4.07 21.66
C GLN A 8 2.64 -2.64 21.92
N GLU A 9 2.61 -2.19 23.18
CA GLU A 9 3.21 -0.91 23.62
C GLU A 9 4.70 -0.83 23.24
N TRP A 10 5.48 -1.90 23.47
CA TRP A 10 6.89 -1.96 23.12
C TRP A 10 7.14 -1.91 21.60
N CYS A 11 6.37 -2.64 20.78
CA CYS A 11 6.47 -2.56 19.32
C CYS A 11 6.14 -1.15 18.82
N HIS A 12 5.05 -0.55 19.27
CA HIS A 12 4.65 0.82 18.91
C HIS A 12 5.73 1.84 19.28
N VAL A 13 6.27 1.79 20.51
CA VAL A 13 7.38 2.67 20.94
C VAL A 13 8.67 2.41 20.18
N ARG A 14 8.93 1.18 19.71
CA ARG A 14 10.09 0.88 18.84
C ARG A 14 9.93 1.43 17.44
N MET A 15 8.75 1.26 16.84
CA MET A 15 8.39 1.84 15.54
C MET A 15 8.58 3.37 15.55
N LEU A 16 8.11 4.07 16.58
CA LEU A 16 8.31 5.51 16.73
C LEU A 16 9.79 5.91 16.89
N LYS A 17 10.57 5.12 17.64
CA LYS A 17 12.01 5.36 17.81
C LYS A 17 12.82 5.13 16.53
N TRP A 18 12.44 4.14 15.72
CA TRP A 18 13.10 3.85 14.44
C TRP A 18 12.91 4.96 13.41
N HIS A 19 11.74 5.61 13.38
CA HIS A 19 11.47 6.76 12.49
C HIS A 19 11.80 8.12 13.10
N GLY A 20 12.50 8.16 14.25
CA GLY A 20 13.00 9.40 14.85
C GLY A 20 12.02 10.20 15.72
N HIS A 21 10.71 9.89 15.68
CA HIS A 21 9.63 10.56 16.45
C HIS A 21 9.85 10.61 17.96
N GLY A 22 10.70 9.73 18.51
CA GLY A 22 11.16 9.81 19.90
C GLY A 22 11.95 11.09 20.25
N ASN A 23 12.37 11.89 19.27
CA ASN A 23 13.04 13.18 19.43
C ASN A 23 12.18 14.38 19.02
N ASP A 24 10.94 14.17 18.56
CA ASP A 24 10.09 15.27 18.12
C ASP A 24 9.61 16.11 19.32
N PRO A 25 9.74 17.46 19.31
CA PRO A 25 9.34 18.31 20.41
C PRO A 25 7.81 18.34 20.69
N THR A 26 6.99 17.88 19.75
CA THR A 26 5.54 17.68 19.92
C THR A 26 5.20 16.27 20.43
N GLY A 27 6.16 15.34 20.37
CA GLY A 27 6.05 13.95 20.79
C GLY A 27 5.05 13.12 19.97
N LEU A 28 4.60 12.00 20.54
CA LEU A 28 3.72 11.01 19.88
C LEU A 28 2.39 11.58 19.31
N LYS A 29 2.03 12.81 19.67
CA LYS A 29 0.81 13.48 19.20
C LYS A 29 1.00 14.29 17.92
N GLY A 30 2.25 14.58 17.53
CA GLY A 30 2.56 15.24 16.26
C GLY A 30 2.87 14.29 15.12
N THR A 31 3.25 13.03 15.41
CA THR A 31 3.46 11.98 14.41
C THR A 31 2.22 11.84 13.53
N GLY A 32 2.36 12.28 12.29
CA GLY A 32 1.32 12.29 11.27
C GLY A 32 1.00 10.91 10.72
N HIS A 33 -0.13 10.82 10.02
CA HIS A 33 -0.48 9.62 9.27
C HIS A 33 0.59 9.31 8.21
N GLY A 34 1.09 8.08 8.19
CA GLY A 34 2.07 7.62 7.21
C GLY A 34 3.54 7.88 7.54
N GLU A 35 3.86 8.73 8.53
CA GLU A 35 5.23 9.13 8.90
C GLU A 35 6.06 8.03 9.60
N CYS A 36 5.56 6.79 9.61
CA CYS A 36 6.16 5.63 10.27
C CYS A 36 6.26 4.42 9.34
N VAL A 37 6.45 4.68 8.04
CA VAL A 37 6.80 3.67 7.05
C VAL A 37 8.25 3.85 6.59
N VAL A 38 8.95 2.75 6.33
CA VAL A 38 10.24 2.76 5.63
C VAL A 38 9.96 3.02 4.15
N HIS A 39 10.21 4.25 3.71
CA HIS A 39 9.94 4.71 2.34
C HIS A 39 10.79 3.94 1.31
N CYS A 40 10.25 3.76 0.11
CA CYS A 40 10.95 3.06 -0.96
C CYS A 40 11.99 3.98 -1.64
N LEU A 41 13.27 3.80 -1.29
CA LEU A 41 14.42 4.59 -1.78
C LEU A 41 14.66 4.57 -3.30
N ALA A 42 13.89 3.79 -4.06
CA ALA A 42 13.96 3.71 -5.52
C ALA A 42 12.64 4.09 -6.22
N CYS A 43 11.51 4.23 -5.51
CA CYS A 43 10.31 4.87 -6.06
C CYS A 43 10.55 6.41 -6.01
N PRO A 44 10.22 7.18 -7.07
CA PRO A 44 10.53 8.61 -7.14
C PRO A 44 9.75 9.41 -6.08
N GLN A 45 10.45 10.35 -5.42
CA GLN A 45 9.95 11.18 -4.32
C GLN A 45 10.33 12.66 -4.58
N PRO A 46 9.35 13.56 -4.75
CA PRO A 46 9.60 14.99 -4.94
C PRO A 46 10.38 15.61 -3.77
N GLY A 47 11.39 16.43 -4.06
CA GLY A 47 12.20 17.10 -3.04
C GLY A 47 13.19 16.22 -2.26
N VAL A 48 13.10 14.88 -2.36
CA VAL A 48 13.99 13.94 -1.65
C VAL A 48 14.98 13.27 -2.62
N ILE A 49 14.48 12.61 -3.66
CA ILE A 49 15.29 11.81 -4.62
C ILE A 49 15.20 12.40 -6.03
N MET A 50 14.11 13.09 -6.35
CA MET A 50 13.95 13.75 -7.65
C MET A 50 14.84 14.98 -7.76
N GLY A 51 15.77 14.95 -8.73
CA GLY A 51 16.53 16.11 -9.18
C GLY A 51 15.68 17.12 -9.99
N PRO A 52 16.32 18.04 -10.75
CA PRO A 52 15.61 19.00 -11.59
C PRO A 52 14.77 18.34 -12.68
N GLU A 53 13.85 19.11 -13.25
CA GLU A 53 12.92 18.68 -14.31
C GLU A 53 13.66 17.99 -15.46
N LYS A 54 13.28 16.73 -15.74
CA LYS A 54 13.94 15.88 -16.74
C LYS A 54 13.42 16.17 -18.15
N SER A 55 14.22 15.81 -19.15
CA SER A 55 13.75 15.87 -20.54
C SER A 55 12.59 14.89 -20.76
N VAL A 56 11.75 15.16 -21.76
CA VAL A 56 10.62 14.28 -22.16
C VAL A 56 11.08 12.83 -22.45
N LYS A 57 12.36 12.62 -22.80
CA LYS A 57 12.94 11.29 -23.01
C LYS A 57 13.23 10.52 -21.71
N GLU A 58 13.33 11.22 -20.58
CA GLU A 58 13.79 10.72 -19.29
C GLU A 58 12.72 10.83 -18.19
N GLN A 59 11.61 11.54 -18.46
CA GLN A 59 10.46 11.71 -17.57
C GLN A 59 9.89 10.39 -17.01
N TYR A 60 10.09 9.26 -17.70
CA TYR A 60 9.70 7.91 -17.23
C TYR A 60 10.47 7.42 -15.98
N LEU A 61 11.57 8.08 -15.63
CA LEU A 61 12.33 7.84 -14.40
C LEU A 61 11.61 8.43 -13.17
N ASP A 62 10.85 9.52 -13.34
CA ASP A 62 10.09 10.20 -12.28
C ASP A 62 8.64 9.72 -12.16
N GLN A 63 8.24 8.73 -12.98
CA GLN A 63 6.93 8.09 -12.87
C GLN A 63 6.86 7.19 -11.64
N LEU A 64 5.90 7.46 -10.75
CA LEU A 64 5.53 6.53 -9.68
C LEU A 64 4.73 5.36 -10.24
N PHE A 65 5.02 4.15 -9.78
CA PHE A 65 4.27 2.94 -10.11
C PHE A 65 3.59 2.45 -8.85
N VAL A 66 2.26 2.45 -8.83
CA VAL A 66 1.47 1.83 -7.75
C VAL A 66 0.54 0.75 -8.30
N ARG A 67 0.25 -0.25 -7.47
CA ARG A 67 -0.68 -1.34 -7.79
C ARG A 67 -1.69 -1.47 -6.66
N VAL A 68 -2.97 -1.42 -7.03
CA VAL A 68 -4.15 -1.59 -6.16
C VAL A 68 -4.58 -3.06 -6.19
N ASP A 69 -4.86 -3.64 -5.02
CA ASP A 69 -5.23 -5.05 -4.88
C ASP A 69 -5.89 -5.38 -3.53
N ALA A 70 -6.47 -6.57 -3.39
CA ALA A 70 -7.12 -7.02 -2.16
C ALA A 70 -6.68 -8.41 -1.68
N ASN A 71 -6.58 -8.57 -0.35
CA ASN A 71 -6.24 -9.83 0.30
C ASN A 71 -7.36 -10.30 1.26
N PHE A 72 -8.10 -11.32 0.82
CA PHE A 72 -9.21 -11.94 1.57
C PHE A 72 -8.79 -13.03 2.57
N ARG A 73 -7.48 -13.20 2.82
CA ARG A 73 -6.98 -14.01 3.94
C ARG A 73 -6.78 -13.17 5.20
N LEU A 74 -6.43 -11.89 5.04
CA LEU A 74 -6.30 -10.90 6.11
C LEU A 74 -7.68 -10.40 6.61
N ILE A 75 -8.51 -11.33 7.08
CA ILE A 75 -9.83 -11.04 7.65
C ILE A 75 -9.71 -10.52 9.09
N ARG A 76 -10.73 -9.83 9.60
CA ARG A 76 -10.94 -9.60 11.05
C ARG A 76 -12.31 -10.12 11.47
N LEU A 77 -12.35 -10.98 12.48
CA LEU A 77 -13.59 -11.52 13.05
C LEU A 77 -14.23 -10.51 14.01
N ASN A 78 -15.55 -10.64 14.25
CA ASN A 78 -16.25 -9.78 15.21
C ASN A 78 -15.95 -10.20 16.66
N VAL A 79 -14.80 -9.75 17.16
CA VAL A 79 -14.32 -9.99 18.53
C VAL A 79 -14.70 -8.85 19.47
N SER A 80 -15.98 -8.77 19.82
CA SER A 80 -16.46 -7.92 20.93
C SER A 80 -17.70 -8.51 21.60
N ASN A 81 -17.80 -8.59 22.93
CA ASN A 81 -16.70 -8.53 23.90
C ASN A 81 -17.05 -9.41 25.12
N ASP A 82 -16.07 -10.04 25.73
CA ASP A 82 -16.22 -10.66 27.06
C ASP A 82 -14.94 -10.43 27.87
N ILE A 83 -15.08 -10.37 29.19
CA ILE A 83 -14.20 -9.55 30.04
C ILE A 83 -12.77 -10.10 30.37
N ARG A 84 -12.35 -11.37 30.38
CA ARG A 84 -12.71 -12.63 29.68
C ARG A 84 -12.38 -12.73 28.17
N ASN A 85 -11.13 -12.51 27.78
CA ASN A 85 -10.52 -13.36 26.74
C ASN A 85 -9.94 -14.65 27.36
N PRO A 86 -10.69 -15.77 27.32
CA PRO A 86 -10.07 -17.09 27.25
C PRO A 86 -10.67 -17.97 26.14
N GLY A 87 -10.66 -17.48 24.89
CA GLY A 87 -10.76 -18.28 23.66
C GLY A 87 -12.01 -19.18 23.47
N LEU A 88 -12.04 -20.11 22.51
CA LEU A 88 -11.15 -20.27 21.33
C LEU A 88 -11.95 -20.29 20.00
N ASN A 89 -13.26 -20.01 20.03
CA ASN A 89 -14.11 -19.76 18.84
C ASN A 89 -15.52 -19.33 19.25
N HIS A 90 -15.95 -18.10 18.90
CA HIS A 90 -17.37 -17.70 18.93
C HIS A 90 -17.77 -16.79 17.74
N GLY A 91 -17.05 -16.88 16.62
CA GLY A 91 -17.34 -16.09 15.42
C GLY A 91 -18.61 -16.53 14.68
N LYS A 92 -19.53 -15.59 14.43
CA LYS A 92 -20.58 -15.69 13.39
C LYS A 92 -20.66 -14.44 12.49
N GLY A 93 -19.52 -13.76 12.32
CA GLY A 93 -19.38 -12.64 11.39
C GLY A 93 -17.94 -12.10 11.34
N THR A 94 -17.54 -11.59 10.18
CA THR A 94 -16.35 -10.76 9.99
C THR A 94 -16.71 -9.28 10.12
N VAL A 95 -15.80 -8.48 10.68
CA VAL A 95 -15.86 -7.00 10.65
C VAL A 95 -15.07 -6.46 9.45
N ALA A 96 -13.98 -7.15 9.11
CA ALA A 96 -13.25 -6.98 7.85
C ALA A 96 -13.22 -8.33 7.11
N SER A 97 -13.70 -8.31 5.87
CA SER A 97 -13.70 -9.44 4.91
C SER A 97 -12.33 -9.69 4.26
N GLY A 98 -11.39 -8.78 4.47
CA GLY A 98 -10.03 -8.76 3.91
C GLY A 98 -9.43 -7.37 4.13
N VAL A 99 -8.28 -7.10 3.50
CA VAL A 99 -7.72 -5.75 3.36
C VAL A 99 -7.54 -5.37 1.89
N GLY A 100 -7.70 -4.10 1.57
CA GLY A 100 -7.30 -3.51 0.28
C GLY A 100 -6.00 -2.75 0.47
N ALA A 101 -5.13 -2.72 -0.54
CA ALA A 101 -3.83 -2.06 -0.44
C ALA A 101 -3.30 -1.46 -1.74
N VAL A 102 -2.30 -0.56 -1.61
CA VAL A 102 -1.62 0.16 -2.69
C VAL A 102 -0.10 0.11 -2.53
N ILE A 103 0.60 -0.56 -3.45
CA ILE A 103 2.01 -0.97 -3.27
C ILE A 103 2.90 -0.42 -4.40
N CYS A 104 4.15 0.01 -4.12
CA CYS A 104 5.11 0.48 -5.14
C CYS A 104 5.48 -0.68 -6.10
N THR A 105 4.90 -0.70 -7.30
CA THR A 105 4.88 -1.88 -8.22
C THR A 105 6.25 -2.26 -8.76
N ARG A 106 7.20 -1.31 -8.83
CA ARG A 106 8.57 -1.59 -9.30
C ARG A 106 9.43 -2.30 -8.27
N HIS A 107 9.12 -2.18 -6.98
CA HIS A 107 10.03 -2.57 -5.89
C HIS A 107 9.40 -3.48 -4.83
N ASN A 108 8.09 -3.73 -4.89
CA ASN A 108 7.32 -4.55 -3.94
C ASN A 108 7.45 -4.03 -2.51
N MET A 109 7.19 -2.73 -2.31
CA MET A 109 7.24 -2.04 -1.01
C MET A 109 5.93 -1.31 -0.72
N TRP A 110 5.45 -1.44 0.51
CA TRP A 110 4.27 -0.75 1.03
C TRP A 110 4.47 0.77 1.00
N ARG A 111 3.39 1.53 0.78
CA ARG A 111 3.42 2.99 0.79
C ARG A 111 2.87 3.57 2.10
N PRO A 112 3.09 4.86 2.39
CA PRO A 112 2.35 5.56 3.43
C PRO A 112 0.83 5.39 3.22
N CYS A 113 0.09 5.20 4.32
CA CYS A 113 -1.38 5.16 4.39
C CYS A 113 -2.07 4.35 3.26
N SER A 114 -1.51 3.17 3.00
CA SER A 114 -1.77 2.36 1.79
C SER A 114 -2.43 1.01 2.04
N VAL A 115 -3.01 0.77 3.22
CA VAL A 115 -3.76 -0.45 3.55
C VAL A 115 -5.01 -0.08 4.33
N MET A 116 -6.14 -0.74 4.05
CA MET A 116 -7.38 -0.55 4.81
C MET A 116 -8.22 -1.82 4.95
N ASP A 117 -9.05 -1.87 5.99
CA ASP A 117 -10.08 -2.90 6.18
C ASP A 117 -11.12 -2.86 5.04
N LEU A 118 -11.49 -4.01 4.46
CA LEU A 118 -12.60 -4.13 3.51
C LEU A 118 -13.83 -4.72 4.17
N HIS A 119 -14.96 -4.02 4.18
CA HIS A 119 -16.17 -4.53 4.85
C HIS A 119 -16.86 -5.69 4.11
N LYS A 120 -16.88 -5.71 2.76
CA LYS A 120 -17.64 -6.72 2.00
C LYS A 120 -17.06 -7.02 0.60
N GLY A 121 -15.81 -7.48 0.55
CA GLY A 121 -15.06 -7.65 -0.70
C GLY A 121 -14.45 -6.32 -1.17
N GLU A 122 -13.99 -6.28 -2.42
CA GLU A 122 -13.63 -5.00 -3.06
C GLU A 122 -14.90 -4.21 -3.37
N ASP A 123 -14.85 -2.90 -3.11
CA ASP A 123 -15.73 -1.92 -3.76
C ASP A 123 -14.94 -0.66 -4.13
N TYR A 124 -15.51 0.16 -4.99
CA TYR A 124 -14.81 1.34 -5.51
C TYR A 124 -14.59 2.41 -4.44
N LEU A 125 -15.43 2.50 -3.40
CA LEU A 125 -15.28 3.48 -2.33
C LEU A 125 -14.03 3.19 -1.50
N HIS A 126 -13.82 1.93 -1.11
CA HIS A 126 -12.63 1.53 -0.38
C HIS A 126 -11.37 1.64 -1.26
N MET A 127 -11.42 1.18 -2.50
CA MET A 127 -10.23 1.24 -3.39
C MET A 127 -9.87 2.67 -3.80
N ASP A 128 -10.85 3.55 -4.03
CA ASP A 128 -10.60 4.97 -4.20
C ASP A 128 -9.97 5.58 -2.95
N TYR A 129 -10.54 5.34 -1.76
CA TYR A 129 -10.01 5.87 -0.51
C TYR A 129 -8.56 5.42 -0.28
N CYS A 130 -8.26 4.13 -0.46
CA CYS A 130 -6.91 3.57 -0.28
C CYS A 130 -5.88 4.17 -1.26
N VAL A 131 -6.28 4.39 -2.52
CA VAL A 131 -5.46 5.10 -3.52
C VAL A 131 -5.25 6.56 -3.12
N LEU A 132 -6.33 7.32 -2.90
CA LEU A 132 -6.27 8.75 -2.64
C LEU A 132 -5.49 9.07 -1.36
N SER A 133 -5.75 8.30 -0.30
CA SER A 133 -5.00 8.30 0.97
C SER A 133 -3.50 8.09 0.71
N SER A 134 -3.13 7.02 0.02
CA SER A 134 -1.71 6.74 -0.23
C SER A 134 -1.06 7.77 -1.16
N LEU A 135 -1.80 8.38 -2.09
CA LEU A 135 -1.27 9.38 -3.00
C LEU A 135 -1.07 10.77 -2.37
N GLN A 136 -1.49 11.02 -1.12
CA GLN A 136 -1.13 12.25 -0.39
C GLN A 136 0.36 12.33 0.00
N HIS A 137 1.12 11.23 -0.08
CA HIS A 137 2.48 11.15 0.46
C HIS A 137 3.55 10.92 -0.63
N ASP A 138 4.52 11.81 -0.74
CA ASP A 138 5.69 11.75 -1.65
C ASP A 138 5.37 11.39 -3.12
N THR A 139 4.22 11.82 -3.60
CA THR A 139 3.71 11.44 -4.92
C THR A 139 4.20 12.41 -6.00
N PRO A 140 4.91 11.94 -7.05
CA PRO A 140 5.34 12.78 -8.16
C PRO A 140 4.17 13.16 -9.08
N ARG A 141 4.47 14.00 -10.07
CA ARG A 141 3.50 14.46 -11.07
C ARG A 141 2.85 13.31 -11.83
N ASP A 142 3.62 12.36 -12.35
CA ASP A 142 3.14 11.33 -13.28
C ASP A 142 3.09 9.95 -12.62
N ILE A 143 1.97 9.24 -12.78
CA ILE A 143 1.65 8.00 -12.04
C ILE A 143 1.13 6.92 -13.00
N ILE A 144 1.66 5.71 -12.84
CA ILE A 144 1.10 4.49 -13.40
C ILE A 144 0.38 3.74 -12.29
N ILE A 145 -0.94 3.54 -12.43
CA ILE A 145 -1.75 2.76 -11.49
C ILE A 145 -2.15 1.44 -12.17
N SER A 146 -1.68 0.30 -11.64
CA SER A 146 -2.21 -1.01 -12.03
C SER A 146 -3.27 -1.54 -11.08
N TYR A 147 -4.31 -2.16 -11.62
CA TYR A 147 -5.39 -2.82 -10.88
C TYR A 147 -6.02 -3.85 -11.83
N ASP A 148 -6.57 -4.95 -11.33
CA ASP A 148 -7.17 -6.00 -12.16
C ASP A 148 -8.26 -5.40 -13.06
N ILE A 149 -9.22 -4.75 -12.41
CA ILE A 149 -10.32 -4.07 -13.08
C ILE A 149 -10.00 -2.60 -13.39
N ALA A 150 -8.72 -2.22 -13.56
CA ALA A 150 -8.29 -0.86 -13.91
C ALA A 150 -9.05 -0.30 -15.13
N CYS A 151 -9.32 -1.15 -16.13
CA CYS A 151 -10.06 -0.79 -17.33
C CYS A 151 -11.59 -0.59 -17.13
N GLN A 152 -12.09 -0.80 -15.90
CA GLN A 152 -13.47 -0.55 -15.48
C GLN A 152 -13.50 0.52 -14.40
N TRP A 153 -12.74 0.33 -13.32
CA TRP A 153 -12.59 1.26 -12.18
C TRP A 153 -12.07 2.64 -12.61
N GLY A 154 -11.12 2.68 -13.55
CA GLY A 154 -10.52 3.92 -14.07
C GLY A 154 -11.47 4.77 -14.94
N VAL A 155 -12.55 4.20 -15.49
CA VAL A 155 -13.45 4.89 -16.44
C VAL A 155 -14.12 6.10 -15.78
N ASN A 156 -14.66 5.90 -14.58
CA ASN A 156 -15.33 6.94 -13.79
C ASN A 156 -14.47 7.41 -12.61
N PHE A 157 -13.15 7.14 -12.60
CA PHE A 157 -12.29 7.47 -11.44
C PHE A 157 -12.35 8.96 -11.12
N TRP A 158 -12.12 9.83 -12.11
CA TRP A 158 -12.12 11.28 -11.91
C TRP A 158 -13.50 11.85 -11.53
N GLU A 159 -14.59 11.21 -11.96
CA GLU A 159 -15.94 11.56 -11.48
C GLU A 159 -16.10 11.27 -9.99
N ARG A 160 -15.58 10.12 -9.51
CA ARG A 160 -15.60 9.76 -8.09
C ARG A 160 -14.64 10.60 -7.26
N VAL A 161 -13.46 10.95 -7.79
CA VAL A 161 -12.51 11.89 -7.14
C VAL A 161 -13.19 13.22 -6.85
N GLY A 162 -14.02 13.73 -7.77
CA GLY A 162 -14.81 14.95 -7.57
C GLY A 162 -15.94 14.87 -6.52
N ILE A 163 -16.18 13.70 -5.91
CA ILE A 163 -17.16 13.51 -4.82
C ILE A 163 -16.48 13.56 -3.44
N TYR A 164 -15.18 13.23 -3.35
CA TYR A 164 -14.45 13.21 -2.08
C TYR A 164 -14.07 14.64 -1.62
N GLY A 165 -13.88 14.78 -0.30
CA GLY A 165 -13.63 16.08 0.33
C GLY A 165 -12.26 16.69 0.02
N SER A 166 -12.05 17.92 0.51
CA SER A 166 -10.79 18.69 0.42
C SER A 166 -9.55 17.89 0.81
N ASP A 167 -9.72 16.95 1.73
CA ASP A 167 -8.63 16.27 2.44
C ASP A 167 -8.07 15.07 1.66
N LEU A 168 -8.66 14.76 0.49
CA LEU A 168 -8.23 13.70 -0.44
C LEU A 168 -8.03 14.21 -1.88
N VAL A 169 -7.85 15.52 -2.06
CA VAL A 169 -7.62 16.14 -3.37
C VAL A 169 -6.29 15.65 -3.97
N LEU A 170 -6.29 15.29 -5.25
CA LEU A 170 -5.07 15.01 -6.01
C LEU A 170 -4.52 16.29 -6.65
N VAL A 171 -3.19 16.40 -6.69
CA VAL A 171 -2.47 17.43 -7.47
C VAL A 171 -2.41 17.04 -8.96
N GLN A 172 -2.54 15.74 -9.25
CA GLN A 172 -2.49 15.13 -10.57
C GLN A 172 -3.81 15.32 -11.33
N THR A 173 -3.72 15.39 -12.67
CA THR A 173 -4.88 15.48 -13.57
C THR A 173 -5.07 14.16 -14.35
N PRO A 174 -6.15 14.02 -15.16
CA PRO A 174 -6.32 12.84 -16.03
C PRO A 174 -5.16 12.56 -16.98
N ASP A 175 -4.41 13.59 -17.39
CA ASP A 175 -3.23 13.44 -18.27
C ASP A 175 -2.00 12.88 -17.54
N ASN A 176 -2.03 12.84 -16.21
CA ASN A 176 -0.93 12.37 -15.36
C ASN A 176 -1.06 10.93 -14.89
N ILE A 177 -2.27 10.35 -14.89
CA ILE A 177 -2.55 9.02 -14.33
C ILE A 177 -2.89 8.03 -15.44
N THR A 178 -2.00 7.08 -15.69
CA THR A 178 -2.24 5.98 -16.64
C THR A 178 -2.70 4.72 -15.90
N PHE A 179 -3.92 4.25 -16.21
CA PHE A 179 -4.47 3.02 -15.68
C PHE A 179 -4.06 1.80 -16.52
N LEU A 180 -3.43 0.79 -15.92
CA LEU A 180 -3.00 -0.45 -16.58
C LEU A 180 -3.55 -1.70 -15.88
N VAL A 181 -3.63 -2.83 -16.59
CA VAL A 181 -3.96 -4.13 -15.99
C VAL A 181 -2.68 -4.97 -15.97
N PRO A 182 -2.38 -5.74 -14.90
CA PRO A 182 -1.18 -6.58 -14.82
C PRO A 182 -1.10 -7.60 -15.95
N LYS A 183 0.13 -8.02 -16.30
CA LYS A 183 0.40 -8.86 -17.48
C LYS A 183 -0.32 -10.22 -17.45
N PHE A 184 -0.44 -10.85 -16.28
CA PHE A 184 -1.14 -12.12 -16.12
C PHE A 184 -2.67 -11.94 -16.28
N HIS A 185 -3.23 -10.98 -15.55
CA HIS A 185 -4.67 -10.72 -15.49
C HIS A 185 -5.22 -10.21 -16.82
N LEU A 186 -4.46 -9.37 -17.54
CA LEU A 186 -4.87 -8.74 -18.79
C LEU A 186 -5.31 -9.72 -19.88
N ALA A 187 -4.78 -10.96 -19.89
CA ALA A 187 -5.16 -11.99 -20.86
C ALA A 187 -6.65 -12.38 -20.76
N ALA A 188 -7.27 -12.26 -19.57
CA ALA A 188 -8.69 -12.54 -19.34
C ALA A 188 -9.62 -11.40 -19.81
N HIS A 189 -9.08 -10.22 -20.12
CA HIS A 189 -9.87 -9.04 -20.49
C HIS A 189 -10.18 -9.01 -21.99
N ILE A 190 -11.23 -8.28 -22.38
CA ILE A 190 -11.61 -8.10 -23.80
C ILE A 190 -10.48 -7.45 -24.62
N LYS A 191 -10.44 -7.73 -25.93
CA LYS A 191 -9.39 -7.28 -26.85
C LYS A 191 -9.10 -5.76 -26.81
N LYS A 192 -10.12 -4.92 -26.55
CA LYS A 192 -9.94 -3.47 -26.35
C LYS A 192 -8.99 -3.19 -25.18
N CYS A 193 -9.23 -3.81 -24.03
CA CYS A 193 -8.41 -3.63 -22.83
C CYS A 193 -6.99 -4.16 -23.05
N GLN A 194 -6.85 -5.30 -23.74
CA GLN A 194 -5.55 -5.85 -24.18
C GLN A 194 -4.76 -4.91 -25.11
N GLN A 195 -5.40 -3.89 -25.68
CA GLN A 195 -4.76 -2.87 -26.49
C GLN A 195 -4.51 -1.56 -25.71
N THR A 196 -5.42 -1.14 -24.84
CA THR A 196 -5.36 0.18 -24.16
C THR A 196 -4.72 0.18 -22.76
N HIS A 197 -4.75 -0.94 -22.03
CA HIS A 197 -4.28 -1.03 -20.63
C HIS A 197 -3.08 -1.98 -20.47
N SER A 198 -2.26 -2.12 -21.51
CA SER A 198 -1.18 -3.10 -21.55
C SER A 198 0.18 -2.47 -21.29
N PHE A 199 0.86 -2.87 -20.21
CA PHE A 199 2.26 -2.51 -19.93
C PHE A 199 3.18 -2.68 -21.16
N ASN A 200 3.03 -3.77 -21.91
CA ASN A 200 3.84 -4.05 -23.11
C ASN A 200 3.60 -3.06 -24.28
N LYS A 201 2.66 -2.11 -24.16
CA LYS A 201 2.29 -1.11 -25.18
C LYS A 201 2.38 0.33 -24.67
N THR A 202 2.67 0.53 -23.38
CA THR A 202 2.75 1.86 -22.74
C THR A 202 4.21 2.33 -22.70
N PRO A 203 4.56 3.49 -23.28
CA PRO A 203 5.91 4.04 -23.17
C PRO A 203 6.32 4.28 -21.70
N GLY A 204 7.61 4.19 -21.41
CA GLY A 204 8.19 4.51 -20.09
C GLY A 204 8.08 3.43 -19.00
N VAL A 205 7.18 2.45 -19.14
CA VAL A 205 6.95 1.45 -18.08
C VAL A 205 8.03 0.37 -17.97
N GLY A 206 8.90 0.23 -18.98
CA GLY A 206 9.94 -0.79 -19.01
C GLY A 206 9.37 -2.21 -19.08
N GLN A 207 9.95 -3.15 -18.32
CA GLN A 207 9.50 -4.55 -18.30
C GLN A 207 8.55 -4.92 -17.15
N THR A 208 8.09 -3.94 -16.35
CA THR A 208 7.08 -4.13 -15.30
C THR A 208 5.84 -4.85 -15.86
N ASP A 209 5.73 -6.16 -15.63
CA ASP A 209 5.05 -6.60 -14.42
C ASP A 209 3.57 -6.20 -14.24
N GLY A 210 3.28 -5.76 -13.02
CA GLY A 210 1.96 -5.42 -12.48
C GLY A 210 1.61 -6.22 -11.22
N GLU A 211 2.35 -7.30 -10.94
CA GLU A 211 2.00 -8.39 -10.01
C GLU A 211 2.64 -8.22 -8.61
N ALA A 212 3.04 -7.00 -8.25
CA ALA A 212 3.82 -6.72 -7.03
C ALA A 212 3.16 -7.20 -5.70
N PRO A 213 1.83 -7.05 -5.48
CA PRO A 213 1.21 -7.47 -4.23
C PRO A 213 1.19 -8.97 -4.02
N GLU A 214 1.03 -9.79 -5.06
CA GLU A 214 0.96 -11.26 -4.87
C GLU A 214 2.24 -11.80 -4.20
N HIS A 215 3.39 -11.19 -4.52
CA HIS A 215 4.66 -11.45 -3.86
C HIS A 215 4.69 -11.00 -2.39
N THR A 216 4.03 -9.88 -2.04
CA THR A 216 3.97 -9.38 -0.64
C THR A 216 2.88 -10.08 0.18
N TRP A 217 1.76 -10.46 -0.45
CA TRP A 217 0.68 -11.26 0.13
C TRP A 217 1.19 -12.62 0.55
N ALA A 218 2.08 -13.27 -0.23
CA ALA A 218 2.72 -14.52 0.18
C ALA A 218 3.40 -14.41 1.56
N SER A 219 3.96 -13.24 1.90
CA SER A 219 4.55 -12.95 3.22
C SER A 219 3.47 -12.63 4.27
N SER A 220 2.56 -11.68 3.99
CA SER A 220 1.53 -11.28 4.98
C SER A 220 0.52 -12.38 5.30
N ASN A 221 0.31 -13.33 4.39
CA ASN A 221 -0.56 -14.49 4.59
C ASN A 221 -0.06 -15.42 5.70
N LEU A 222 1.21 -15.33 6.10
CA LEU A 222 1.77 -16.08 7.24
C LEU A 222 1.19 -15.62 8.58
N VAL A 223 0.78 -14.35 8.69
CA VAL A 223 0.27 -13.75 9.94
C VAL A 223 -1.26 -13.64 9.98
N ALA A 224 -1.94 -13.91 8.85
CA ALA A 224 -3.41 -13.91 8.74
C ALA A 224 -4.12 -14.77 9.81
N SER A 225 -3.51 -15.89 10.20
CA SER A 225 -4.09 -16.82 11.18
C SER A 225 -4.02 -16.32 12.63
N SER A 226 -3.03 -15.50 12.98
CA SER A 226 -2.86 -14.89 14.29
C SER A 226 -3.55 -13.52 14.39
N THR A 227 -3.58 -12.74 13.32
CA THR A 227 -4.19 -11.40 13.30
C THR A 227 -5.72 -11.43 13.27
N LYS A 228 -6.36 -12.47 12.72
CA LYS A 228 -7.83 -12.50 12.52
C LYS A 228 -8.69 -12.42 13.79
N GLU A 229 -8.15 -12.85 14.94
CA GLU A 229 -8.82 -12.81 16.25
C GLU A 229 -8.48 -11.55 17.06
N MET A 230 -7.66 -10.63 16.52
CA MET A 230 -7.22 -9.44 17.24
C MET A 230 -8.28 -8.33 17.22
N GLY A 231 -8.31 -7.53 18.28
CA GLY A 231 -9.05 -6.27 18.31
C GLY A 231 -8.56 -5.28 17.25
N PRO A 232 -9.40 -4.31 16.82
CA PRO A 232 -9.14 -3.50 15.64
C PRO A 232 -7.89 -2.60 15.71
N GLY A 233 -7.47 -2.17 16.91
CA GLY A 233 -6.18 -1.48 17.11
C GLY A 233 -5.02 -2.45 16.93
N SER A 234 -4.89 -3.40 17.87
CA SER A 234 -3.87 -4.46 17.88
C SER A 234 -3.64 -5.14 16.54
N GLN A 235 -4.69 -5.36 15.74
CA GLN A 235 -4.55 -5.95 14.40
C GLN A 235 -3.80 -5.02 13.45
N ARG A 236 -4.16 -3.73 13.42
CA ARG A 236 -3.51 -2.72 12.57
C ARG A 236 -2.07 -2.50 13.01
N ASP A 237 -1.82 -2.32 14.31
CA ASP A 237 -0.46 -2.20 14.85
C ASP A 237 0.44 -3.39 14.47
N THR A 238 -0.10 -4.61 14.51
CA THR A 238 0.62 -5.84 14.12
C THR A 238 0.85 -5.92 12.61
N LEU A 239 -0.13 -5.53 11.80
CA LEU A 239 0.01 -5.53 10.34
C LEU A 239 1.01 -4.46 9.88
N ASP A 240 0.94 -3.26 10.44
CA ASP A 240 1.86 -2.15 10.14
C ASP A 240 3.30 -2.50 10.52
N ASP A 241 3.55 -3.15 11.67
CA ASP A 241 4.89 -3.66 12.03
C ASP A 241 5.40 -4.71 11.01
N HIS A 242 4.55 -5.65 10.59
CA HIS A 242 4.93 -6.65 9.58
C HIS A 242 5.17 -6.05 8.19
N PHE A 243 4.34 -5.10 7.74
CA PHE A 243 4.52 -4.37 6.48
C PHE A 243 5.77 -3.49 6.53
N ASN A 244 6.03 -2.82 7.65
CA ASN A 244 7.20 -1.98 7.81
C ASN A 244 8.49 -2.81 7.90
N ASN A 245 8.47 -3.95 8.60
CA ASN A 245 9.57 -4.93 8.61
C ASN A 245 9.84 -5.49 7.20
N HIS A 246 8.81 -5.74 6.39
CA HIS A 246 8.99 -6.12 4.98
C HIS A 246 9.72 -5.02 4.19
N ASN A 247 9.32 -3.75 4.34
CA ASN A 247 10.03 -2.63 3.72
C ASN A 247 11.47 -2.48 4.23
N TRP A 248 11.70 -2.64 5.54
CA TRP A 248 13.04 -2.61 6.14
C TRP A 248 13.95 -3.71 5.59
N CYS A 249 13.48 -4.96 5.55
CA CYS A 249 14.19 -6.07 4.91
C CYS A 249 14.52 -5.77 3.45
N LYS A 250 13.59 -5.17 2.70
CA LYS A 250 13.78 -4.76 1.31
C LYS A 250 14.84 -3.68 1.13
N VAL A 251 15.02 -2.78 2.10
CA VAL A 251 16.09 -1.77 2.09
C VAL A 251 17.44 -2.39 2.45
N ILE A 252 17.57 -3.12 3.57
CA ILE A 252 18.87 -3.66 3.99
C ILE A 252 19.42 -4.73 3.03
N MET A 253 18.54 -5.50 2.36
CA MET A 253 18.96 -6.44 1.31
C MET A 253 19.39 -5.75 0.01
N PHE A 254 19.08 -4.47 -0.18
CA PHE A 254 19.51 -3.72 -1.37
C PHE A 254 21.03 -3.46 -1.34
N ASP A 255 21.58 -3.12 -0.18
CA ASP A 255 23.04 -2.96 0.01
C ASP A 255 23.79 -4.30 -0.10
N GLU A 256 23.19 -5.40 0.36
CA GLU A 256 23.74 -6.75 0.15
C GLU A 256 23.73 -7.14 -1.33
N LEU A 257 22.66 -6.83 -2.07
CA LEU A 257 22.60 -7.02 -3.53
C LEU A 257 23.62 -6.14 -4.25
N ARG A 258 23.73 -4.86 -3.88
CA ARG A 258 24.67 -3.90 -4.48
C ARG A 258 26.12 -4.37 -4.34
N SER A 259 26.53 -4.70 -3.12
CA SER A 259 27.88 -5.21 -2.82
C SER A 259 28.19 -6.55 -3.51
N ARG A 260 27.18 -7.41 -3.73
CA ARG A 260 27.31 -8.66 -4.49
C ARG A 260 27.29 -8.49 -6.01
N LEU A 261 26.80 -7.35 -6.53
CA LEU A 261 26.73 -7.02 -7.96
C LEU A 261 27.85 -6.07 -8.45
N GLN A 262 28.68 -5.54 -7.54
CA GLN A 262 29.77 -4.60 -7.86
C GLN A 262 29.28 -3.28 -8.51
N LEU A 263 28.20 -2.71 -7.97
CA LEU A 263 27.57 -1.44 -8.39
C LEU A 263 27.72 -0.34 -7.32
#